data_AF-A0A0N0PDF5-F1
#
_entry.id   AF-A0A0N0PDF5-F1
#
_cell.length_a   1.000
_cell.length_b   1.000
_cell.length_c   1.000
_cell.angle_alpha   90.00
_cell.angle_beta   90.00
_cell.angle_gamma   90.00
#
_symmetry.space_group_name_H-M   'P 1'
#
loop_
_entity.id
_entity.type
_entity.pdbx_description
1 polymer ?
#
loop_
_entity_poly.entity_id
_entity_poly.type
_entity_poly.pdbx_seq_one_letter_code
_entity_poly.pdbx_strand_id
1 'polypeptide(L)'
;MDEGPPMGSKLVGADTIYIYEHIQEVLDKWTQIDDEIWAKVIVFEKNRRVAKAYARAPVLTINGSDDGFDGMRIGLCGFDNPLRDPKTEEVKKHVGQGVKIKMDDAGNILIRRYSKSSVFVKSTAATNNEETAIGQDILKLPGYSLEQEKIFKVNCFFFFRTYKSVNKPYVTLRLETQCLSAVAFVKSDADILECPIWVLVINVVAMDMLKSKLPPEVSHASSTAVLITIEWCFMHRDAGNE
;
A
#
# COMPACT_ATOMS: atom_id res chain seq x y z
N MET A 1 -20.97 2.10 -36.44
CA MET A 1 -21.22 2.97 -35.27
C MET A 1 -20.29 2.44 -34.21
N ASP A 2 -19.13 3.08 -34.16
CA ASP A 2 -17.97 2.66 -33.38
C ASP A 2 -18.03 3.48 -32.09
N GLU A 3 -18.49 2.85 -31.00
CA GLU A 3 -18.52 3.46 -29.67
C GLU A 3 -17.07 3.51 -29.17
N GLY A 4 -16.41 4.64 -29.42
CA GLY A 4 -15.06 4.91 -28.94
C GLY A 4 -14.96 4.79 -27.42
N PRO A 5 -13.76 4.51 -26.88
CA PRO A 5 -13.58 4.32 -25.45
C PRO A 5 -13.94 5.61 -24.69
N PRO A 6 -14.59 5.50 -23.52
CA PRO A 6 -15.03 6.67 -22.76
C PRO A 6 -13.83 7.52 -22.36
N MET A 7 -13.87 8.79 -22.77
CA MET A 7 -12.98 9.86 -22.31
C MET A 7 -13.07 9.99 -20.79
N GLY A 8 -12.04 9.49 -20.09
CA GLY A 8 -11.95 9.57 -18.63
C GLY A 8 -10.76 8.82 -18.01
N SER A 9 -9.80 8.33 -18.80
CA SER A 9 -8.60 7.70 -18.28
C SER A 9 -7.63 8.78 -17.76
N LYS A 10 -7.81 9.18 -16.50
CA LYS A 10 -6.67 9.70 -15.74
C LYS A 10 -5.57 8.64 -15.81
N LEU A 11 -4.49 9.02 -16.47
CA LEU A 11 -3.28 8.23 -16.63
C LEU A 11 -2.84 7.70 -15.26
N VAL A 12 -2.63 6.39 -15.18
CA VAL A 12 -2.07 5.70 -14.02
C VAL A 12 -0.78 6.42 -13.61
N GLY A 13 -0.72 6.92 -12.37
CA GLY A 13 0.43 7.67 -11.87
C GLY A 13 1.67 6.79 -11.68
N ALA A 14 2.86 7.39 -11.63
CA ALA A 14 4.12 6.68 -11.43
C ALA A 14 4.17 5.93 -10.07
N ASP A 15 3.46 6.45 -9.08
CA ASP A 15 3.17 5.82 -7.80
C ASP A 15 2.47 4.47 -7.95
N THR A 16 1.48 4.38 -8.84
CA THR A 16 0.72 3.15 -9.07
C THR A 16 1.59 2.06 -9.69
N ILE A 17 2.50 2.40 -10.60
CA ILE A 17 3.46 1.45 -11.19
C ILE A 17 4.41 0.92 -10.13
N TYR A 18 5.01 1.81 -9.32
CA TYR A 18 5.90 1.44 -8.23
C TYR A 18 5.23 0.52 -7.20
N ILE A 19 3.96 0.82 -6.90
CA ILE A 19 3.15 0.02 -6.01
C ILE A 19 2.86 -1.37 -6.62
N TYR A 20 2.63 -1.44 -7.94
CA TYR A 20 2.34 -2.69 -8.64
C TYR A 20 3.51 -3.67 -8.64
N GLU A 21 4.75 -3.17 -8.79
CA GLU A 21 5.95 -4.02 -8.69
C GLU A 21 6.03 -4.77 -7.35
N HIS A 22 5.54 -4.18 -6.26
CA HIS A 22 5.53 -4.81 -4.95
C HIS A 22 4.44 -5.86 -4.78
N ILE A 23 3.28 -5.66 -5.42
CA ILE A 23 2.24 -6.69 -5.53
C ILE A 23 2.81 -7.89 -6.29
N GLN A 24 3.41 -7.65 -7.46
CA GLN A 24 3.95 -8.73 -8.28
C GLN A 24 5.05 -9.51 -7.55
N GLU A 25 5.93 -8.83 -6.81
CA GLU A 25 6.94 -9.51 -5.99
C GLU A 25 6.34 -10.47 -4.95
N VAL A 26 5.18 -10.13 -4.37
CA VAL A 26 4.47 -11.02 -3.44
C VAL A 26 3.82 -12.18 -4.18
N LEU A 27 3.23 -11.93 -5.35
CA LEU A 27 2.61 -12.96 -6.18
C LEU A 27 3.63 -13.98 -6.70
N ASP A 28 4.79 -13.53 -7.16
CA ASP A 28 5.85 -14.38 -7.70
C ASP A 28 6.47 -15.29 -6.65
N LYS A 29 6.58 -14.80 -5.40
CA LYS A 29 7.16 -15.53 -4.28
C LYS A 29 6.12 -16.24 -3.41
N TRP A 30 4.87 -16.27 -3.85
CA TRP A 30 3.74 -16.70 -3.02
C TRP A 30 3.93 -18.06 -2.36
N THR A 31 4.37 -19.07 -3.11
CA THR A 31 4.57 -20.44 -2.61
C THR A 31 5.72 -20.56 -1.60
N GLN A 32 6.53 -19.50 -1.46
CA GLN A 32 7.64 -19.42 -0.51
C GLN A 32 7.29 -18.56 0.70
N ILE A 33 6.09 -17.96 0.73
CA ILE A 33 5.59 -17.19 1.88
C ILE A 33 5.01 -18.19 2.87
N ASP A 34 5.57 -18.15 4.08
CA ASP A 34 5.11 -18.86 5.26
C ASP A 34 3.67 -18.46 5.62
N ASP A 35 2.81 -19.44 5.91
CA ASP A 35 1.37 -19.27 6.12
C ASP A 35 1.04 -18.47 7.39
N GLU A 36 1.98 -18.37 8.32
CA GLU A 36 1.86 -17.50 9.50
C GLU A 36 2.04 -15.99 9.18
N ILE A 37 2.52 -15.65 7.97
CA ILE A 37 2.71 -14.25 7.58
C ILE A 37 1.39 -13.64 7.12
N TRP A 38 0.89 -12.69 7.91
CA TRP A 38 -0.35 -11.97 7.58
C TRP A 38 -0.12 -10.66 6.83
N ALA A 39 1.07 -10.07 6.93
CA ALA A 39 1.42 -8.87 6.17
C ALA A 39 2.90 -8.79 5.77
N LYS A 40 3.15 -8.19 4.61
CA LYS A 40 4.47 -7.68 4.21
C LYS A 40 4.48 -6.17 4.36
N VAL A 41 5.44 -5.64 5.11
CA VAL A 41 5.61 -4.19 5.32
C VAL A 41 6.87 -3.74 4.60
N ILE A 42 6.76 -2.69 3.81
CA ILE A 42 7.88 -2.09 3.08
C ILE A 42 8.06 -0.66 3.59
N VAL A 43 9.27 -0.32 4.00
CA VAL A 43 9.61 1.01 4.50
C VAL A 43 10.21 1.84 3.39
N PHE A 44 9.76 3.09 3.27
CA PHE A 44 10.22 4.03 2.27
C PHE A 44 10.66 5.35 2.88
N GLU A 45 11.71 5.90 2.29
CA GLU A 45 12.07 7.30 2.42
C GLU A 45 11.90 7.94 1.04
N LYS A 46 10.89 8.79 0.88
CA LYS A 46 10.45 9.29 -0.43
C LYS A 46 10.14 8.13 -1.38
N ASN A 47 10.73 8.12 -2.58
CA ASN A 47 10.60 7.06 -3.58
C ASN A 47 11.60 5.91 -3.39
N ARG A 48 12.37 5.88 -2.28
CA ARG A 48 13.37 4.84 -2.03
C ARG A 48 12.90 3.85 -0.99
N ARG A 49 12.85 2.59 -1.37
CA ARG A 49 12.66 1.48 -0.43
C ARG A 49 13.94 1.30 0.41
N VAL A 50 13.79 1.36 1.73
CA VAL A 50 14.91 1.21 2.68
C VAL A 50 14.86 -0.11 3.45
N ALA A 51 13.69 -0.73 3.60
CA ALA A 51 13.56 -2.01 4.29
C ALA A 51 12.33 -2.81 3.86
N LYS A 52 12.34 -4.12 4.20
CA LYS A 52 11.20 -5.03 4.11
C LYS A 52 11.10 -5.82 5.41
N ALA A 53 9.89 -6.06 5.87
CA ALA A 53 9.60 -6.87 7.04
C ALA A 53 8.38 -7.75 6.76
N TYR A 54 8.37 -8.96 7.30
CA TYR A 54 7.26 -9.90 7.21
C TYR A 54 6.66 -10.07 8.61
N ALA A 55 5.42 -9.64 8.78
CA ALA A 55 4.72 -9.67 10.05
C ALA A 55 4.06 -11.04 10.26
N ARG A 56 4.53 -11.74 11.30
CA ARG A 56 3.91 -12.96 11.84
C ARG A 56 3.15 -12.69 13.12
N ALA A 57 3.75 -11.87 14.01
CA ALA A 57 3.13 -11.53 15.28
C ALA A 57 1.78 -10.82 15.08
N PRO A 58 0.73 -11.13 15.86
CA PRO A 58 -0.59 -10.54 15.68
C PRO A 58 -0.62 -9.01 15.76
N VAL A 59 0.33 -8.44 16.49
CA VAL A 59 0.51 -6.99 16.63
C VAL A 59 1.92 -6.64 16.18
N LEU A 60 2.02 -5.68 15.26
CA LEU A 60 3.28 -5.09 14.82
C LEU A 60 3.36 -3.63 15.27
N THR A 61 4.46 -3.27 15.93
CA THR A 61 4.76 -1.88 16.31
C THR A 61 5.61 -1.24 15.23
N ILE A 62 5.31 -0.02 14.80
CA ILE A 62 6.13 0.75 13.87
C ILE A 62 6.43 2.10 14.51
N ASN A 63 7.68 2.38 14.85
CA ASN A 63 8.07 3.54 15.64
C ASN A 63 9.39 4.17 15.16
N GLY A 64 9.86 5.20 15.86
CA GLY A 64 11.10 5.92 15.54
C GLY A 64 12.36 5.36 16.19
N SER A 65 12.33 4.12 16.73
CA SER A 65 13.55 3.50 17.29
C SER A 65 14.57 3.16 16.19
N ASP A 66 15.80 2.94 16.61
CA ASP A 66 16.95 2.53 15.78
C ASP A 66 17.19 1.00 15.78
N ASP A 67 16.29 0.23 16.40
CA ASP A 67 16.38 -1.24 16.53
C ASP A 67 16.22 -2.00 15.18
N GLY A 68 15.79 -1.33 14.10
CA GLY A 68 15.50 -2.00 12.83
C GLY A 68 14.27 -2.89 12.92
N PHE A 69 14.35 -4.17 12.53
CA PHE A 69 13.22 -5.11 12.63
C PHE A 69 13.56 -6.31 13.52
N ASP A 70 12.76 -6.54 14.57
CA ASP A 70 12.95 -7.62 15.55
C ASP A 70 11.91 -8.75 15.47
N GLY A 71 11.01 -8.72 14.48
CA GLY A 71 9.88 -9.65 14.34
C GLY A 71 8.54 -9.13 14.87
N MET A 72 8.55 -8.18 15.81
CA MET A 72 7.35 -7.58 16.42
C MET A 72 7.32 -6.05 16.32
N ARG A 73 8.47 -5.42 16.08
CA ARG A 73 8.68 -3.98 16.01
C ARG A 73 9.55 -3.64 14.82
N ILE A 74 9.16 -2.58 14.13
CA ILE A 74 9.93 -1.89 13.10
C ILE A 74 10.33 -0.52 13.65
N GLY A 75 11.59 -0.36 14.01
CA GLY A 75 12.27 0.90 14.26
C GLY A 75 12.70 1.56 12.97
N LEU A 76 11.96 2.58 12.53
CA LEU A 76 12.17 3.27 11.25
C LEU A 76 13.54 3.96 11.16
N CYS A 77 14.16 4.32 12.28
CA CYS A 77 15.48 4.95 12.31
C CYS A 77 16.64 3.95 12.18
N GLY A 78 16.37 2.64 12.31
CA GLY A 78 17.39 1.59 12.26
C GLY A 78 17.77 1.12 10.86
N PHE A 79 17.25 1.77 9.82
CA PHE A 79 17.56 1.43 8.43
C PHE A 79 18.40 2.52 7.79
N ASP A 80 19.45 2.11 7.07
CA ASP A 80 20.31 3.01 6.33
C ASP A 80 19.70 3.42 5.00
N ASN A 81 19.98 4.66 4.60
CA ASN A 81 19.70 5.17 3.27
C ASN A 81 20.84 6.12 2.85
N PRO A 82 21.75 5.69 1.96
CA PRO A 82 22.88 6.51 1.53
C PRO A 82 22.48 7.82 0.86
N LEU A 83 21.24 7.94 0.39
CA LEU A 83 20.71 9.08 -0.35
C LEU A 83 19.63 9.82 0.44
N ARG A 84 19.66 9.68 1.77
CA ARG A 84 18.77 10.40 2.66
C ARG A 84 19.08 11.89 2.66
N ASP A 85 18.05 12.70 2.45
CA ASP A 85 18.16 14.15 2.52
C ASP A 85 17.97 14.69 3.95
N PRO A 86 18.47 15.91 4.26
CA PRO A 86 18.37 16.50 5.59
C PRO A 86 16.92 16.68 6.11
N LYS A 87 15.95 16.95 5.22
CA LYS A 87 14.53 17.10 5.61
C LYS A 87 13.99 15.75 6.10
N THR A 88 14.32 14.66 5.42
CA THR A 88 13.93 13.31 5.85
C THR A 88 14.56 12.93 7.19
N GLU A 89 15.85 13.21 7.38
CA GLU A 89 16.56 12.95 8.63
C GLU A 89 15.95 13.72 9.82
N GLU A 90 15.56 14.98 9.62
CA GLU A 90 14.87 15.78 10.64
C GLU A 90 13.48 15.23 10.97
N VAL A 91 12.72 14.82 9.95
CA VAL A 91 11.36 14.29 10.12
C VAL A 91 11.38 12.96 10.89
N LYS A 92 12.35 12.07 10.64
CA LYS A 92 12.45 10.77 11.33
C LYS A 92 12.59 10.90 12.85
N LYS A 93 13.29 11.93 13.33
CA LYS A 93 13.44 12.23 14.77
C LYS A 93 12.12 12.46 15.49
N HIS A 94 11.06 12.82 14.75
CA HIS A 94 9.76 13.15 15.30
C HIS A 94 8.74 12.00 15.23
N VAL A 95 9.11 10.82 14.71
CA VAL A 95 8.20 9.66 14.66
C VAL A 95 7.80 9.22 16.07
N GLY A 96 8.75 9.20 17.02
CA GLY A 96 8.49 8.83 18.41
C GLY A 96 7.90 7.43 18.56
N GLN A 97 6.81 7.29 19.31
CA GLN A 97 6.13 6.00 19.53
C GLN A 97 5.40 5.44 18.30
N GLY A 98 5.26 6.23 17.23
CA GLY A 98 4.65 5.83 15.95
C GLY A 98 3.25 5.23 16.09
N VAL A 99 3.05 4.03 15.55
CA VAL A 99 1.77 3.31 15.51
C VAL A 99 1.94 1.86 15.94
N LYS A 100 0.81 1.22 16.30
CA LYS A 100 0.69 -0.23 16.28
C LYS A 100 -0.37 -0.64 15.27
N ILE A 101 -0.06 -1.65 14.48
CA ILE A 101 -1.02 -2.30 13.59
C ILE A 101 -1.29 -3.72 14.06
N LYS A 102 -2.51 -4.19 13.86
CA LYS A 102 -2.97 -5.52 14.27
C LYS A 102 -3.94 -6.06 13.23
N MET A 103 -3.87 -7.35 12.91
CA MET A 103 -4.96 -8.04 12.21
C MET A 103 -5.99 -8.54 13.23
N ASP A 104 -7.27 -8.30 12.97
CA ASP A 104 -8.37 -8.90 13.74
C ASP A 104 -8.82 -10.25 13.16
N ASP A 105 -9.66 -10.98 13.89
CA ASP A 105 -10.12 -12.31 13.49
C ASP A 105 -10.98 -12.31 12.21
N ALA A 106 -11.45 -11.12 11.79
CA ALA A 106 -12.18 -10.94 10.54
C ALA A 106 -11.26 -10.58 9.36
N GLY A 107 -9.94 -10.50 9.57
CA GLY A 107 -8.93 -10.15 8.57
C GLY A 107 -8.74 -8.64 8.37
N ASN A 108 -9.43 -7.78 9.14
CA ASN A 108 -9.23 -6.34 9.04
C ASN A 108 -7.89 -5.96 9.65
N ILE A 109 -7.23 -4.96 9.07
CA ILE A 109 -6.04 -4.37 9.66
C ILE A 109 -6.46 -3.12 10.44
N LEU A 110 -6.25 -3.19 11.75
CA LEU A 110 -6.46 -2.12 12.69
C LEU A 110 -5.15 -1.33 12.87
N ILE A 111 -5.26 -0.01 13.04
CA ILE A 111 -4.15 0.87 13.40
C ILE A 111 -4.50 1.68 14.63
N ARG A 112 -3.51 1.93 15.49
CA ARG A 112 -3.62 2.88 16.60
C ARG A 112 -2.37 3.75 16.65
N ARG A 113 -2.56 5.07 16.63
CA ARG A 113 -1.48 6.05 16.74
C ARG A 113 -1.11 6.28 18.20
N TYR A 114 0.19 6.19 18.51
CA TYR A 114 0.77 6.52 19.82
C TYR A 114 1.74 7.72 19.75
N SER A 115 2.19 8.10 18.56
CA SER A 115 3.06 9.25 18.35
C SER A 115 2.38 10.59 18.69
N LYS A 116 3.15 11.49 19.29
CA LYS A 116 2.77 12.92 19.44
C LYS A 116 2.64 13.60 18.08
N SER A 117 3.50 13.27 17.12
CA SER A 117 3.42 13.73 15.73
C SER A 117 2.31 13.06 14.95
N SER A 118 1.76 13.76 13.95
CA SER A 118 0.68 13.25 13.10
C SER A 118 1.08 12.01 12.31
N VAL A 119 0.10 11.17 12.02
CA VAL A 119 0.24 9.99 11.15
C VAL A 119 -0.94 9.99 10.20
N PHE A 120 -0.67 9.76 8.92
CA PHE A 120 -1.63 9.92 7.85
C PHE A 120 -1.79 8.60 7.11
N VAL A 121 -3.03 8.26 6.76
CA VAL A 121 -3.32 7.12 5.90
C VAL A 121 -3.49 7.63 4.48
N LYS A 122 -2.86 6.96 3.53
CA LYS A 122 -2.89 7.32 2.12
C LYS A 122 -3.65 6.26 1.33
N SER A 123 -4.47 6.74 0.40
CA SER A 123 -5.13 5.85 -0.56
C SER A 123 -4.10 5.27 -1.52
N THR A 124 -4.20 3.97 -1.77
CA THR A 124 -3.43 3.23 -2.77
C THR A 124 -4.24 2.97 -4.04
N ALA A 125 -5.43 3.57 -4.15
CA ALA A 125 -6.27 3.47 -5.34
C ALA A 125 -5.58 4.07 -6.57
N ALA A 126 -5.70 3.41 -7.71
CA ALA A 126 -5.10 3.87 -8.97
C ALA A 126 -5.83 5.09 -9.53
N THR A 127 -7.11 5.26 -9.19
CA THR A 127 -7.92 6.41 -9.61
C THR A 127 -8.80 6.94 -8.46
N ASN A 128 -9.16 8.23 -8.51
CA ASN A 128 -9.92 8.88 -7.43
C ASN A 128 -11.37 8.37 -7.29
N ASN A 129 -11.90 7.65 -8.28
CA ASN A 129 -13.27 7.12 -8.28
C ASN A 129 -13.32 5.63 -7.88
N GLU A 130 -12.23 5.07 -7.36
CA GLU A 130 -12.21 3.69 -6.91
C GLU A 130 -12.78 3.55 -5.51
N GLU A 131 -13.57 2.49 -5.34
CA GLU A 131 -13.95 2.05 -4.02
C GLU A 131 -12.69 1.71 -3.22
N THR A 132 -12.65 2.14 -1.96
CA THR A 132 -11.49 1.98 -1.09
C THR A 132 -11.74 0.97 0.03
N ALA A 133 -10.73 0.15 0.34
CA ALA A 133 -10.71 -0.70 1.51
C ALA A 133 -10.42 0.08 2.81
N ILE A 134 -10.11 1.37 2.75
CA ILE A 134 -9.91 2.22 3.93
C ILE A 134 -11.22 2.32 4.72
N GLY A 135 -11.13 2.18 6.04
CA GLY A 135 -12.29 2.30 6.93
C GLY A 135 -12.98 3.64 6.84
N GLN A 136 -14.32 3.60 6.87
CA GLN A 136 -15.18 4.80 6.78
C GLN A 136 -14.88 5.86 7.83
N ASP A 137 -14.40 5.46 9.01
CA ASP A 137 -14.05 6.40 10.07
C ASP A 137 -12.78 7.20 9.74
N ILE A 138 -11.84 6.62 8.98
CA ILE A 138 -10.65 7.33 8.50
C ILE A 138 -11.05 8.31 7.40
N LEU A 139 -11.96 7.92 6.50
CA LEU A 139 -12.40 8.77 5.38
C LEU A 139 -13.08 10.08 5.83
N LYS A 140 -13.63 10.09 7.05
CA LYS A 140 -14.22 11.28 7.67
C LYS A 140 -13.20 12.21 8.31
N LEU A 141 -11.95 11.77 8.49
CA LEU A 141 -10.90 12.57 9.11
C LEU A 141 -10.31 13.55 8.10
N PRO A 142 -10.07 14.81 8.51
CA PRO A 142 -9.43 15.79 7.63
C PRO A 142 -8.03 15.32 7.25
N GLY A 143 -7.77 15.23 5.94
CA GLY A 143 -6.50 14.77 5.39
C GLY A 143 -6.12 13.34 5.78
N TYR A 144 -7.08 12.51 6.21
CA TYR A 144 -6.86 11.14 6.70
C TYR A 144 -5.82 11.06 7.83
N SER A 145 -5.73 12.12 8.64
CA SER A 145 -4.84 12.20 9.80
C SER A 145 -5.46 11.46 10.98
N LEU A 146 -4.77 10.43 11.47
CA LEU A 146 -5.22 9.62 12.59
C LEU A 146 -5.24 10.42 13.89
N GLU A 147 -6.34 10.31 14.63
CA GLU A 147 -6.43 10.83 16.00
C GLU A 147 -5.58 9.96 16.94
N GLN A 148 -4.96 10.60 17.93
CA GLN A 148 -4.08 9.92 18.87
C GLN A 148 -4.89 8.95 19.76
N GLU A 149 -4.33 7.78 20.03
CA GLU A 149 -4.89 6.72 20.87
C GLU A 149 -6.25 6.13 20.46
N LYS A 150 -6.83 6.55 19.34
CA LYS A 150 -8.01 5.90 18.75
C LYS A 150 -7.63 4.78 17.79
N ILE A 151 -8.49 3.77 17.72
CA ILE A 151 -8.32 2.62 16.83
C ILE A 151 -9.11 2.86 15.55
N PHE A 152 -8.49 2.66 14.41
CA PHE A 152 -9.11 2.78 13.09
C PHE A 152 -8.87 1.53 12.24
N LYS A 153 -9.74 1.29 11.26
CA LYS A 153 -9.54 0.22 10.27
C LYS A 153 -8.83 0.80 9.04
N VAL A 154 -7.56 0.47 8.85
CA VAL A 154 -6.79 0.90 7.66
C VAL A 154 -7.08 0.03 6.44
N ASN A 155 -7.44 -1.24 6.66
CA ASN A 155 -7.86 -2.15 5.61
C ASN A 155 -9.07 -2.95 6.10
N CYS A 156 -10.22 -2.77 5.44
CA CYS A 156 -11.46 -3.46 5.75
C CYS A 156 -11.56 -4.74 4.91
N PHE A 157 -11.43 -5.90 5.56
CA PHE A 157 -11.47 -7.19 4.88
C PHE A 157 -12.86 -7.53 4.31
N PHE A 158 -13.92 -7.05 4.96
CA PHE A 158 -15.29 -7.24 4.47
C PHE A 158 -15.48 -6.73 3.04
N PHE A 159 -14.76 -5.67 2.67
CA PHE A 159 -14.74 -5.13 1.31
C PHE A 159 -14.36 -6.20 0.28
N PHE A 160 -13.37 -7.05 0.57
CA PHE A 160 -12.96 -8.14 -0.32
C PHE A 160 -13.95 -9.31 -0.36
N ARG A 161 -14.67 -9.53 0.74
CA ARG A 161 -15.70 -10.60 0.81
C ARG A 161 -16.84 -10.34 -0.15
N THR A 162 -17.26 -9.08 -0.30
CA THR A 162 -18.42 -8.69 -1.10
C THR A 162 -18.20 -8.71 -2.61
N TYR A 163 -16.95 -8.71 -3.09
CA TYR A 163 -16.68 -8.83 -4.52
C TYR A 163 -17.01 -10.24 -5.04
N LYS A 164 -17.88 -10.29 -6.05
CA LYS A 164 -18.18 -11.50 -6.84
C LYS A 164 -17.09 -11.74 -7.88
N SER A 165 -16.99 -12.97 -8.38
CA SER A 165 -15.96 -13.47 -9.29
C SER A 165 -15.44 -12.43 -10.28
N VAL A 166 -14.11 -12.33 -10.34
CA VAL A 166 -13.41 -11.30 -11.10
C VAL A 166 -13.05 -11.86 -12.47
N ASN A 167 -13.82 -11.48 -13.50
CA ASN A 167 -13.60 -11.94 -14.87
C ASN A 167 -12.94 -10.89 -15.78
N LYS A 168 -12.53 -9.73 -15.23
CA LYS A 168 -11.95 -8.63 -16.02
C LYS A 168 -10.59 -8.20 -15.43
N PRO A 169 -9.51 -8.15 -16.22
CA PRO A 169 -8.16 -7.83 -15.74
C PRO A 169 -8.06 -6.45 -15.08
N TYR A 170 -8.81 -5.46 -15.58
CA TYR A 170 -8.90 -4.14 -14.96
C TYR A 170 -9.50 -4.17 -13.55
N VAL A 171 -10.45 -5.08 -13.28
CA VAL A 171 -11.05 -5.26 -11.96
C VAL A 171 -10.08 -5.97 -11.02
N THR A 172 -9.27 -6.90 -11.53
CA THR A 172 -8.20 -7.57 -10.77
C THR A 172 -7.18 -6.56 -10.26
N LEU A 173 -6.66 -5.70 -11.13
CA LEU A 173 -5.69 -4.66 -10.77
C LEU A 173 -6.22 -3.75 -9.64
N ARG A 174 -7.48 -3.31 -9.76
CA ARG A 174 -8.11 -2.46 -8.73
C ARG A 174 -8.24 -3.18 -7.40
N LEU A 175 -8.55 -4.47 -7.40
CA LEU A 175 -8.67 -5.23 -6.16
C LEU A 175 -7.31 -5.51 -5.51
N GLU A 176 -6.28 -5.77 -6.32
CA GLU A 176 -4.91 -5.94 -5.84
C GLU A 176 -4.40 -4.66 -5.16
N THR A 177 -4.67 -3.48 -5.72
CA THR A 177 -4.28 -2.20 -5.09
C THR A 177 -5.02 -1.92 -3.78
N GLN A 178 -6.23 -2.47 -3.60
CA GLN A 178 -6.95 -2.40 -2.32
C GLN A 178 -6.34 -3.27 -1.22
N CYS A 179 -5.59 -4.33 -1.57
CA CYS A 179 -4.88 -5.15 -0.56
C CYS A 179 -3.75 -4.38 0.13
N LEU A 180 -3.50 -3.15 -0.31
CA LEU A 180 -2.43 -2.30 0.16
C LEU A 180 -2.97 -1.23 1.09
N SER A 181 -2.13 -0.78 2.00
CA SER A 181 -2.44 0.34 2.88
C SER A 181 -1.17 1.11 3.14
N ALA A 182 -1.17 2.38 2.77
CA ALA A 182 0.01 3.22 2.92
C ALA A 182 -0.14 4.19 4.09
N VAL A 183 0.91 4.31 4.91
CA VAL A 183 0.90 5.09 6.15
C VAL A 183 2.13 6.01 6.17
N ALA A 184 1.89 7.32 6.18
CA ALA A 184 2.93 8.34 6.24
C ALA A 184 3.07 8.90 7.66
N PHE A 185 4.31 9.12 8.11
CA PHE A 185 4.60 9.58 9.47
C PHE A 185 5.05 11.04 9.47
N VAL A 186 4.61 11.79 10.48
CA VAL A 186 5.00 13.17 10.83
C VAL A 186 4.56 14.22 9.80
N LYS A 187 4.94 14.08 8.52
CA LYS A 187 4.57 14.96 7.42
C LYS A 187 3.90 14.16 6.30
N SER A 188 2.92 14.78 5.66
CA SER A 188 2.20 14.22 4.52
C SER A 188 2.27 15.20 3.36
N ASP A 189 2.77 14.74 2.23
CA ASP A 189 2.75 15.45 0.95
C ASP A 189 1.59 14.92 0.08
N ALA A 190 1.24 15.63 -1.01
CA ALA A 190 0.17 15.20 -1.91
C ALA A 190 0.54 13.89 -2.62
N ASP A 191 1.77 13.82 -3.13
CA ASP A 191 2.39 12.61 -3.65
C ASP A 191 2.98 11.79 -2.49
N ILE A 192 2.67 10.50 -2.46
CA ILE A 192 3.22 9.60 -1.46
C ILE A 192 4.72 9.37 -1.63
N LEU A 193 5.21 9.43 -2.88
CA LEU A 193 6.62 9.27 -3.20
C LEU A 193 7.47 10.46 -2.73
N GLU A 194 6.85 11.59 -2.38
CA GLU A 194 7.51 12.74 -1.79
C GLU A 194 7.45 12.74 -0.25
N CYS A 195 6.67 11.85 0.35
CA CYS A 195 6.56 11.74 1.80
C CYS A 195 7.93 11.35 2.39
N PRO A 196 8.46 12.09 3.39
CA PRO A 196 9.82 11.85 3.89
C PRO A 196 10.02 10.45 4.46
N ILE A 197 9.01 9.92 5.16
CA ILE A 197 9.04 8.59 5.77
C ILE A 197 7.63 8.00 5.77
N TRP A 198 7.46 6.85 5.14
CA TRP A 198 6.19 6.16 5.04
C TRP A 198 6.39 4.64 4.89
N VAL A 199 5.32 3.89 5.10
CA VAL A 199 5.30 2.44 4.94
C VAL A 199 4.16 2.01 4.04
N LEU A 200 4.40 0.98 3.25
CA LEU A 200 3.39 0.24 2.51
C LEU A 200 3.13 -1.09 3.23
N VAL A 201 1.90 -1.30 3.66
CA VAL A 201 1.43 -2.55 4.28
C VAL A 201 0.67 -3.34 3.23
N ILE A 202 1.12 -4.55 2.94
CA ILE A 202 0.47 -5.49 2.02
C ILE A 202 -0.26 -6.54 2.85
N ASN A 203 -1.58 -6.59 2.73
CA ASN A 203 -2.44 -7.57 3.40
C ASN A 203 -2.37 -8.91 2.65
N VAL A 204 -1.49 -9.80 3.11
CA VAL A 204 -1.25 -11.10 2.48
C VAL A 204 -2.50 -11.97 2.54
N VAL A 205 -3.28 -11.90 3.63
CA VAL A 205 -4.54 -12.63 3.79
C VAL A 205 -5.59 -12.17 2.79
N ALA A 206 -5.69 -10.86 2.53
CA ALA A 206 -6.58 -10.35 1.49
C ALA A 206 -6.14 -10.77 0.08
N MET A 207 -4.83 -10.82 -0.19
CA MET A 207 -4.31 -11.32 -1.46
C MET A 207 -4.62 -12.81 -1.67
N ASP A 208 -4.47 -13.65 -0.64
CA ASP A 208 -4.85 -15.07 -0.72
C ASP A 208 -6.33 -15.24 -1.08
N MET A 209 -7.19 -14.44 -0.41
CA MET A 209 -8.61 -14.43 -0.69
C MET A 209 -8.92 -14.01 -2.13
N LEU A 210 -8.22 -13.02 -2.68
CA LEU A 210 -8.37 -12.66 -4.10
C LEU A 210 -7.93 -13.78 -5.03
N LYS A 211 -6.80 -14.44 -4.75
CA LYS A 211 -6.30 -15.57 -5.57
C LYS A 211 -7.30 -16.71 -5.63
N SER A 212 -7.94 -17.06 -4.51
CA SER A 212 -8.97 -18.11 -4.49
C SER A 212 -10.23 -17.76 -5.30
N LYS A 213 -10.45 -16.47 -5.58
CA LYS A 213 -11.60 -15.96 -6.36
C LYS A 213 -11.29 -15.68 -7.84
N LEU A 214 -10.02 -15.74 -8.24
CA LEU A 214 -9.58 -15.52 -9.62
C LEU A 214 -9.61 -16.83 -10.43
N PRO A 215 -10.04 -16.81 -11.71
CA PRO A 215 -9.98 -18.00 -12.56
C PRO A 215 -8.52 -18.47 -12.74
N PRO A 216 -8.26 -19.78 -12.78
CA PRO A 216 -6.90 -20.33 -12.87
C PRO A 216 -6.12 -19.85 -14.11
N GLU A 217 -6.82 -19.49 -15.20
CA GLU A 217 -6.22 -19.08 -16.49
C GLU A 217 -5.68 -17.63 -16.51
N VAL A 218 -6.04 -16.78 -15.54
CA VAL A 218 -5.59 -15.36 -15.49
C VAL A 218 -4.31 -15.19 -14.67
N SER A 219 -3.89 -16.22 -13.94
CA SER A 219 -2.79 -16.18 -12.97
C SER A 219 -1.39 -15.96 -13.57
N HIS A 220 -1.20 -16.20 -14.87
CA HIS A 220 0.08 -16.01 -15.57
C HIS A 220 0.04 -15.05 -16.77
N ALA A 221 -1.14 -14.71 -17.30
CA ALA A 221 -1.28 -13.83 -18.45
C ALA A 221 -1.44 -12.34 -18.09
N SER A 222 -1.73 -12.01 -16.83
CA SER A 222 -2.04 -10.64 -16.40
C SER A 222 -0.81 -9.72 -16.38
N SER A 223 0.38 -10.22 -16.01
CA SER A 223 1.56 -9.38 -15.78
C SER A 223 2.13 -8.78 -17.07
N THR A 224 2.16 -9.53 -18.18
CA THR A 224 2.62 -9.03 -19.48
C THR A 224 1.59 -8.14 -20.14
N ALA A 225 0.30 -8.48 -20.09
CA ALA A 225 -0.75 -7.65 -20.72
C ALA A 225 -0.91 -6.28 -20.02
N VAL A 226 -0.75 -6.22 -18.70
CA VAL A 226 -0.81 -4.98 -17.92
C VAL A 226 0.43 -4.11 -18.17
N LEU A 227 1.64 -4.69 -18.16
CA LEU A 227 2.85 -3.95 -18.51
C LEU A 227 2.80 -3.42 -19.96
N ILE A 228 2.35 -4.23 -20.92
CA ILE A 228 2.19 -3.80 -22.31
C ILE A 228 1.13 -2.69 -22.43
N THR A 229 0.01 -2.78 -21.72
CA THR A 229 -1.02 -1.72 -21.74
C THR A 229 -0.50 -0.42 -21.12
N ILE A 230 0.27 -0.51 -20.04
CA ILE A 230 0.87 0.65 -19.35
C ILE A 230 2.01 1.26 -20.18
N GLU A 231 2.90 0.43 -20.76
CA GLU A 231 3.95 0.86 -21.68
C GLU A 231 3.36 1.52 -22.93
N TRP A 232 2.30 0.96 -23.52
CA TRP A 232 1.62 1.55 -24.68
C TRP A 232 0.99 2.91 -24.34
N CYS A 233 0.39 3.07 -23.15
CA CYS A 233 -0.07 4.37 -22.65
C CYS A 233 1.08 5.36 -22.42
N PHE A 234 2.29 4.89 -22.12
CA PHE A 234 3.47 5.74 -21.91
C PHE A 234 4.14 6.13 -23.24
N MET A 235 4.29 5.20 -24.19
CA MET A 235 4.87 5.49 -25.51
C MET A 235 4.03 6.48 -26.32
N HIS A 236 2.71 6.50 -26.13
CA HIS A 236 1.84 7.50 -26.75
C HIS A 236 1.80 8.86 -26.02
N ARG A 237 2.54 9.01 -24.90
CA ARG A 237 2.73 10.31 -24.22
C ARG A 237 3.78 11.17 -24.95
N ASP A 238 4.79 10.55 -25.56
CA ASP A 238 5.89 11.25 -26.23
C ASP A 238 5.59 11.64 -27.69
N ALA A 239 4.51 11.11 -28.28
CA ALA A 239 4.10 11.41 -29.65
C ALA A 239 3.09 12.57 -29.76
N GLY A 240 2.70 13.20 -28.65
CA GLY A 240 1.68 14.25 -28.60
C GLY A 240 2.21 15.65 -28.30
N ASN A 241 3.53 15.86 -28.38
CA ASN A 241 4.17 17.15 -28.13
C ASN A 241 5.08 17.54 -29.29
N GLU A 242 4.50 17.63 -30.48
CA GLU A 242 4.92 18.49 -31.60
C GLU A 242 3.72 19.29 -32.13
#